data_AF-A0A800KUC0-F1
#
_entry.id   AF-A0A800KUC0-F1
#
_cell.length_a   1.000
_cell.length_b   1.000
_cell.length_c   1.000
_cell.angle_alpha   90.00
_cell.angle_beta   90.00
_cell.angle_gamma   90.00
#
_symmetry.space_group_name_H-M   'P 1'
#
loop_
_entity.id
_entity.type
_entity.pdbx_description
1 polymer ?
#
loop_
_entity_poly.entity_id
_entity_poly.type
_entity_poly.pdbx_seq_one_letter_code
_entity_poly.pdbx_strand_id
1 'polypeptide(L)'
;KFQGHDTDDVKRAADLAYTGQYFFAELMTALLRHLQQVTACDNLALGGGCALNSSYNGKIKQQTGFQQVFIPSAPADDGTALGAAWLAWHAAQKDCIKAPKPRADESKSWTSPYLGSTISDQAVQQLMQYNGVLDIQHLPQTICDKTAGLLARGMLVGWIQGRAEFGPRALGHRSILADPRQQTTKDRINQTIKFREQFRPFAPSVLHDYADEYFEQYQESPYMDKTLNIKAAMQQKIAAVSHVDGTGRLQTVKQEWNPRFHQLIECFYQRTQIPMLLNTSFNVMGKPLVHSLEDALSVFLTTGLDALVINDYLICKPGT
;
A
#
# COMPACT_ATOMS: atom_id res chain seq x y z
N LYS A 1 7.69 -15.77 -20.81
CA LYS A 1 8.28 -14.45 -21.12
C LYS A 1 7.98 -14.17 -22.57
N PHE A 2 7.06 -13.25 -22.87
CA PHE A 2 6.83 -12.82 -24.25
C PHE A 2 8.11 -12.09 -24.70
N GLN A 3 8.94 -12.77 -25.49
CA GLN A 3 10.07 -12.13 -26.17
C GLN A 3 9.49 -11.37 -27.36
N GLY A 4 9.80 -10.09 -27.45
CA GLY A 4 9.17 -9.16 -28.37
C GLY A 4 9.27 -9.64 -29.81
N HIS A 5 8.11 -9.69 -30.47
CA HIS A 5 7.89 -9.22 -31.85
C HIS A 5 6.41 -9.29 -32.25
N ASP A 6 5.53 -9.93 -31.46
CA ASP A 6 4.09 -9.94 -31.73
C ASP A 6 3.29 -9.08 -30.74
N THR A 7 2.95 -7.86 -31.15
CA THR A 7 2.01 -7.01 -30.39
C THR A 7 0.63 -7.65 -30.25
N ASP A 8 0.27 -8.56 -31.16
CA ASP A 8 -0.99 -9.29 -31.15
C ASP A 8 -1.04 -10.32 -30.00
N ASP A 9 0.10 -10.91 -29.61
CA ASP A 9 0.17 -11.81 -28.46
C ASP A 9 -0.09 -11.08 -27.14
N VAL A 10 0.44 -9.86 -26.99
CA VAL A 10 0.21 -9.04 -25.79
C VAL A 10 -1.25 -8.59 -25.70
N LYS A 11 -1.84 -8.15 -26.83
CA LYS A 11 -3.26 -7.77 -26.88
C LYS A 11 -4.16 -8.97 -26.57
N ARG A 12 -3.90 -10.12 -27.19
CA ARG A 12 -4.66 -11.35 -26.94
C ARG A 12 -4.54 -11.81 -25.48
N ALA A 13 -3.34 -11.71 -24.89
CA ALA A 13 -3.15 -12.00 -23.47
C ALA A 13 -3.90 -11.01 -22.57
N ALA A 14 -3.95 -9.72 -22.94
CA ALA A 14 -4.73 -8.72 -22.24
C ALA A 14 -6.25 -8.98 -22.34
N ASP A 15 -6.76 -9.36 -23.52
CA ASP A 15 -8.16 -9.73 -23.72
C ASP A 15 -8.55 -10.96 -22.90
N LEU A 16 -7.68 -11.97 -22.86
CA LEU A 16 -7.89 -13.15 -22.01
C LEU A 16 -7.88 -12.79 -20.52
N ALA A 17 -6.94 -11.95 -20.09
CA ALA A 17 -6.86 -11.49 -18.70
C ALA A 17 -8.10 -10.66 -18.30
N TYR A 18 -8.55 -9.76 -19.19
CA TYR A 18 -9.78 -8.99 -19.00
C TYR A 18 -10.99 -9.91 -18.89
N THR A 19 -11.13 -10.86 -19.81
CA THR A 19 -12.23 -11.83 -19.83
C THR A 19 -12.27 -12.66 -18.54
N GLY A 20 -11.11 -13.14 -18.08
CA GLY A 20 -11.00 -13.87 -16.82
C GLY A 20 -11.40 -13.00 -15.61
N GLN A 21 -10.94 -11.75 -15.55
CA GLN A 21 -11.33 -10.80 -14.50
C GLN A 21 -12.83 -10.46 -14.55
N TYR A 22 -13.41 -10.35 -15.74
CA TYR A 22 -14.83 -10.08 -15.96
C TYR A 22 -15.69 -11.22 -15.39
N PHE A 23 -15.43 -12.47 -15.81
CA PHE A 23 -16.17 -13.64 -15.30
C PHE A 23 -15.93 -13.88 -13.83
N PHE A 24 -14.71 -13.64 -13.32
CA PHE A 24 -14.44 -13.68 -11.89
C PHE A 24 -15.34 -12.70 -11.12
N ALA A 25 -15.44 -11.45 -11.58
CA ALA A 25 -16.26 -10.44 -10.94
C ALA A 25 -17.76 -10.78 -10.98
N GLU A 26 -18.26 -11.29 -12.12
CA GLU A 26 -19.66 -11.75 -12.24
C GLU A 26 -19.97 -12.89 -11.26
N LEU A 27 -19.13 -13.93 -11.25
CA LEU A 27 -19.33 -15.09 -10.37
C LEU A 27 -19.25 -14.69 -8.89
N MET A 28 -18.24 -13.89 -8.51
CA MET A 28 -18.11 -13.40 -7.14
C MET A 28 -19.32 -12.53 -6.75
N THR A 29 -19.86 -11.73 -7.65
CA THR A 29 -21.06 -10.92 -7.38
C THR A 29 -22.26 -11.81 -7.11
N ALA A 30 -22.47 -12.84 -7.93
CA ALA A 30 -23.55 -13.80 -7.75
C ALA A 30 -23.45 -14.54 -6.41
N LEU A 31 -22.25 -15.02 -6.06
CA LEU A 31 -21.99 -15.70 -4.79
C LEU A 31 -22.23 -14.78 -3.59
N LEU A 32 -21.73 -13.54 -3.62
CA LEU A 32 -21.91 -12.61 -2.51
C LEU A 32 -23.36 -12.12 -2.38
N ARG A 33 -24.09 -11.92 -3.50
CA ARG A 33 -25.53 -11.64 -3.46
C ARG A 33 -26.31 -12.78 -2.83
N HIS A 34 -26.03 -14.01 -3.24
CA HIS A 34 -26.66 -15.19 -2.66
C HIS A 34 -26.35 -15.28 -1.15
N LEU A 35 -25.08 -15.09 -0.75
CA LEU A 35 -24.67 -15.07 0.65
C LEU A 35 -25.43 -14.00 1.45
N GLN A 36 -25.55 -12.77 0.91
CA GLN A 36 -26.30 -11.71 1.56
C GLN A 36 -27.78 -12.07 1.70
N GLN A 37 -28.40 -12.67 0.68
CA GLN A 37 -29.81 -13.09 0.74
C GLN A 37 -30.07 -14.17 1.79
N VAL A 38 -29.18 -15.16 1.92
CA VAL A 38 -29.39 -16.26 2.88
C VAL A 38 -29.02 -15.90 4.31
N THR A 39 -28.13 -14.92 4.51
CA THR A 39 -27.70 -14.47 5.85
C THR A 39 -28.43 -13.23 6.35
N ALA A 40 -28.94 -12.39 5.44
CA ALA A 40 -29.44 -11.04 5.69
C ALA A 40 -28.45 -10.13 6.45
N CYS A 41 -27.16 -10.47 6.47
CA CYS A 41 -26.13 -9.69 7.15
C CYS A 41 -25.74 -8.45 6.35
N ASP A 42 -25.55 -7.32 7.02
CA ASP A 42 -25.02 -6.09 6.42
C ASP A 42 -23.49 -6.07 6.33
N ASN A 43 -22.82 -6.92 7.12
CA ASN A 43 -21.37 -6.94 7.26
C ASN A 43 -20.76 -8.19 6.61
N LEU A 44 -19.78 -7.98 5.73
CA LEU A 44 -19.00 -9.03 5.09
C LEU A 44 -17.57 -9.02 5.61
N ALA A 45 -17.10 -10.16 6.11
CA ALA A 45 -15.68 -10.44 6.30
C ALA A 45 -15.22 -11.38 5.19
N LEU A 46 -14.21 -10.99 4.41
CA LEU A 46 -13.75 -11.75 3.25
C LEU A 46 -12.27 -12.13 3.40
N GLY A 47 -12.00 -13.43 3.38
CA GLY A 47 -10.66 -14.02 3.35
C GLY A 47 -10.48 -14.96 2.15
N GLY A 48 -9.30 -15.60 2.07
CA GLY A 48 -8.84 -16.39 0.93
C GLY A 48 -8.10 -15.56 -0.12
N GLY A 49 -7.28 -16.23 -0.95
CA GLY A 49 -6.45 -15.55 -1.96
C GLY A 49 -7.22 -14.70 -2.97
N CYS A 50 -8.48 -15.06 -3.25
CA CYS A 50 -9.37 -14.26 -4.11
C CYS A 50 -9.66 -12.86 -3.55
N ALA A 51 -9.59 -12.68 -2.22
CA ALA A 51 -9.79 -11.40 -1.56
C ALA A 51 -8.62 -10.40 -1.81
N LEU A 52 -7.52 -10.83 -2.44
CA LEU A 52 -6.47 -9.93 -2.92
C LEU A 52 -6.85 -9.18 -4.20
N ASN A 53 -7.99 -9.50 -4.81
CA ASN A 53 -8.50 -8.86 -6.03
C ASN A 53 -9.10 -7.47 -5.73
N SER A 54 -8.24 -6.47 -5.58
CA SER A 54 -8.66 -5.12 -5.22
C SER A 54 -9.59 -4.47 -6.24
N SER A 55 -9.46 -4.84 -7.51
CA SER A 55 -10.32 -4.37 -8.60
C SER A 55 -11.77 -4.80 -8.44
N TYR A 56 -12.01 -5.98 -7.86
CA TYR A 56 -13.35 -6.43 -7.51
C TYR A 56 -13.79 -5.90 -6.15
N ASN A 57 -12.90 -5.91 -5.14
CA ASN A 57 -13.23 -5.52 -3.77
C ASN A 57 -13.86 -4.12 -3.65
N GLY A 58 -13.39 -3.15 -4.44
CA GLY A 58 -13.96 -1.80 -4.46
C GLY A 58 -15.42 -1.73 -4.95
N LYS A 59 -15.88 -2.75 -5.67
CA LYS A 59 -17.23 -2.82 -6.26
C LYS A 59 -18.25 -3.55 -5.39
N ILE A 60 -17.81 -4.28 -4.35
CA ILE A 60 -18.68 -5.15 -3.54
C ILE A 60 -19.88 -4.38 -2.99
N LYS A 61 -19.66 -3.20 -2.37
CA LYS A 61 -20.75 -2.40 -1.78
C LYS A 61 -21.77 -1.94 -2.82
N GLN A 62 -21.33 -1.61 -4.03
CA GLN A 62 -22.20 -1.14 -5.13
C GLN A 62 -22.96 -2.29 -5.80
N GLN A 63 -22.35 -3.47 -5.85
CA GLN A 63 -22.84 -4.61 -6.62
C GLN A 63 -23.61 -5.61 -5.76
N THR A 64 -23.58 -5.50 -4.43
CA THR A 64 -24.22 -6.43 -3.48
C THR A 64 -25.04 -5.68 -2.43
N GLY A 65 -25.67 -6.39 -1.49
CA GLY A 65 -26.41 -5.78 -0.38
C GLY A 65 -25.57 -5.44 0.85
N PHE A 66 -24.27 -5.78 0.86
CA PHE A 66 -23.40 -5.55 2.02
C PHE A 66 -23.05 -4.07 2.19
N GLN A 67 -23.22 -3.56 3.40
CA GLN A 67 -22.95 -2.17 3.78
C GLN A 67 -21.52 -1.98 4.29
N GLN A 68 -20.93 -3.00 4.91
CA GLN A 68 -19.54 -2.99 5.36
C GLN A 68 -18.77 -4.21 4.86
N VAL A 69 -17.54 -3.97 4.43
CA VAL A 69 -16.66 -5.00 3.87
C VAL A 69 -15.30 -4.90 4.54
N PHE A 70 -14.98 -5.92 5.32
CA PHE A 70 -13.69 -6.09 5.96
C PHE A 70 -12.86 -7.15 5.24
N ILE A 71 -11.66 -6.76 4.84
CA ILE A 71 -10.64 -7.63 4.25
C ILE A 71 -9.37 -7.42 5.07
N PRO A 72 -8.77 -8.44 5.69
CA PRO A 72 -7.55 -8.27 6.46
C PRO A 72 -6.34 -7.97 5.55
N SER A 73 -5.25 -7.46 6.12
CA SER A 73 -4.04 -7.11 5.35
C SER A 73 -3.36 -8.31 4.67
N ALA A 74 -3.53 -9.50 5.24
CA ALA A 74 -3.06 -10.79 4.74
C ALA A 74 -4.26 -11.74 4.64
N PRO A 75 -5.12 -11.60 3.61
CA PRO A 75 -6.33 -12.42 3.51
C PRO A 75 -6.07 -13.80 2.89
N ALA A 76 -4.92 -14.02 2.27
CA ALA A 76 -4.61 -15.30 1.64
C ALA A 76 -4.05 -16.30 2.67
N ASP A 77 -3.38 -17.34 2.18
CA ASP A 77 -2.80 -18.39 3.02
C ASP A 77 -1.79 -17.84 4.04
N ASP A 78 -1.19 -16.69 3.75
CA ASP A 78 -0.33 -15.95 4.67
C ASP A 78 -1.04 -15.57 5.98
N GLY A 79 -2.33 -15.27 5.95
CA GLY A 79 -3.13 -14.97 7.14
C GLY A 79 -3.60 -16.18 7.97
N THR A 80 -3.45 -17.40 7.46
CA THR A 80 -4.04 -18.60 8.09
C THR A 80 -3.46 -18.90 9.47
N ALA A 81 -2.18 -18.62 9.69
CA ALA A 81 -1.53 -18.78 11.00
C ALA A 81 -2.20 -17.90 12.08
N LEU A 82 -2.56 -16.66 11.73
CA LEU A 82 -3.29 -15.76 12.62
C LEU A 82 -4.72 -16.27 12.87
N GLY A 83 -5.39 -16.73 11.82
CA GLY A 83 -6.72 -17.34 11.92
C GLY A 83 -6.74 -18.57 12.82
N ALA A 84 -5.75 -19.46 12.71
CA ALA A 84 -5.61 -20.64 13.54
C ALA A 84 -5.34 -20.27 15.02
N ALA A 85 -4.48 -19.28 15.26
CA ALA A 85 -4.24 -18.77 16.62
C ALA A 85 -5.51 -18.17 17.24
N TRP A 86 -6.27 -17.37 16.49
CA TRP A 86 -7.55 -16.83 16.96
C TRP A 86 -8.59 -17.91 17.21
N LEU A 87 -8.67 -18.93 16.35
CA LEU A 87 -9.58 -20.05 16.54
C LEU A 87 -9.25 -20.85 17.82
N ALA A 88 -7.97 -21.16 18.04
CA ALA A 88 -7.50 -21.84 19.25
C ALA A 88 -7.75 -21.01 20.51
N TRP A 89 -7.44 -19.71 20.45
CA TRP A 89 -7.68 -18.76 21.54
C TRP A 89 -9.16 -18.63 21.90
N HIS A 90 -10.03 -18.57 20.88
CA HIS A 90 -11.48 -18.53 21.06
C HIS A 90 -12.01 -19.86 21.65
N ALA A 91 -11.51 -21.00 21.18
CA ALA A 91 -11.90 -22.32 21.68
C ALA A 91 -11.49 -22.54 23.15
N ALA A 92 -10.31 -22.05 23.55
CA ALA A 92 -9.80 -22.15 24.91
C ALA A 92 -10.55 -21.24 25.92
N GLN A 93 -11.35 -20.30 25.43
CA GLN A 93 -12.05 -19.31 26.27
C GLN A 93 -13.57 -19.42 26.24
N LYS A 94 -14.10 -20.56 25.77
CA LYS A 94 -15.55 -20.83 25.68
C LYS A 94 -16.31 -20.62 27.00
N ASP A 95 -15.65 -20.75 28.15
CA ASP A 95 -16.28 -20.55 29.47
C ASP A 95 -16.10 -19.13 30.06
N CYS A 96 -15.30 -18.26 29.42
CA CYS A 96 -14.88 -16.97 30.00
C CYS A 96 -15.26 -15.74 29.15
N ILE A 97 -15.56 -15.89 27.86
CA ILE A 97 -15.90 -14.77 26.98
C ILE A 97 -17.43 -14.67 26.83
N LYS A 98 -18.04 -13.72 27.54
CA LYS A 98 -19.21 -13.02 26.96
C LYS A 98 -18.71 -12.43 25.65
N ALA A 99 -19.39 -12.69 24.53
CA ALA A 99 -19.04 -12.21 23.19
C ALA A 99 -18.30 -10.87 23.28
N PRO A 100 -17.09 -10.73 22.69
CA PRO A 100 -16.26 -9.55 22.90
C PRO A 100 -17.15 -8.33 22.71
N LYS A 101 -17.34 -7.55 23.79
CA LYS A 101 -18.20 -6.37 23.71
C LYS A 101 -17.70 -5.58 22.51
N PRO A 102 -18.58 -5.16 21.57
CA PRO A 102 -18.16 -4.26 20.51
C PRO A 102 -17.37 -3.15 21.19
N ARG A 103 -16.12 -2.94 20.74
CA ARG A 103 -15.25 -1.93 21.34
C ARG A 103 -16.10 -0.66 21.37
N ALA A 104 -16.32 -0.09 22.55
CA ALA A 104 -17.23 1.04 22.76
C ALA A 104 -16.81 2.33 22.03
N ASP A 105 -15.79 2.23 21.18
CA ASP A 105 -15.08 3.28 20.49
C ASP A 105 -14.79 2.76 19.08
N GLU A 106 -15.59 3.20 18.11
CA GLU A 106 -15.48 2.83 16.69
C GLU A 106 -14.11 3.20 16.10
N SER A 107 -13.39 4.17 16.73
CA SER A 107 -12.02 4.53 16.38
C SER A 107 -11.01 3.38 16.57
N LYS A 108 -11.38 2.34 17.33
CA LYS A 108 -10.56 1.13 17.58
C LYS A 108 -10.92 -0.05 16.69
N SER A 109 -11.67 0.14 15.60
CA SER A 109 -12.02 -0.93 14.63
C SER A 109 -10.85 -1.32 13.69
N TRP A 110 -9.75 -0.57 13.72
CA TRP A 110 -8.57 -0.84 12.90
C TRP A 110 -7.67 -1.93 13.47
N THR A 111 -7.18 -2.82 12.60
CA THR A 111 -6.17 -3.83 12.94
C THR A 111 -4.85 -3.43 12.33
N SER A 112 -3.87 -3.11 13.16
CA SER A 112 -2.55 -2.72 12.68
C SER A 112 -1.91 -3.82 11.83
N PRO A 113 -1.48 -3.54 10.58
CA PRO A 113 -0.73 -4.49 9.79
C PRO A 113 0.75 -4.55 10.23
N TYR A 114 1.20 -3.68 11.14
CA TYR A 114 2.61 -3.51 11.49
C TYR A 114 3.06 -4.55 12.53
N LEU A 115 3.03 -5.82 12.14
CA LEU A 115 3.31 -6.97 13.02
C LEU A 115 4.76 -7.47 12.92
N GLY A 116 5.54 -7.00 11.94
CA GLY A 116 6.91 -7.43 11.69
C GLY A 116 7.97 -6.79 12.59
N SER A 117 9.23 -6.99 12.22
CA SER A 117 10.40 -6.46 12.94
C SER A 117 10.65 -4.98 12.67
N THR A 118 11.49 -4.36 13.50
CA THR A 118 11.99 -2.99 13.35
C THR A 118 13.46 -3.00 12.95
N ILE A 119 13.93 -2.00 12.21
CA ILE A 119 15.37 -1.71 12.09
C ILE A 119 15.75 -0.77 13.24
N SER A 120 16.75 -1.17 14.04
CA SER A 120 17.16 -0.38 15.22
C SER A 120 18.04 0.81 14.83
N ASP A 121 17.93 1.90 15.60
CA ASP A 121 18.81 3.05 15.44
C ASP A 121 20.27 2.69 15.65
N GLN A 122 20.56 1.74 16.56
CA GLN A 122 21.90 1.22 16.78
C GLN A 122 22.52 0.63 15.50
N ALA A 123 21.76 -0.10 14.69
CA ALA A 123 22.25 -0.66 13.43
C ALA A 123 22.60 0.45 12.43
N VAL A 124 21.77 1.50 12.36
CA VAL A 124 22.03 2.66 11.49
C VAL A 124 23.21 3.49 11.99
N GLN A 125 23.39 3.64 13.30
CA GLN A 125 24.55 4.30 13.91
C GLN A 125 25.85 3.53 13.63
N GLN A 126 25.83 2.19 13.68
CA GLN A 126 26.97 1.37 13.28
C GLN A 126 27.30 1.55 11.79
N LEU A 127 26.29 1.58 10.92
CA LEU A 127 26.51 1.93 9.52
C LEU A 127 27.14 3.33 9.39
N MET A 128 26.63 4.32 10.11
CA MET A 128 27.17 5.69 10.11
C MET A 128 28.64 5.72 10.54
N GLN A 129 29.03 4.93 11.54
CA GLN A 129 30.41 4.86 12.04
C GLN A 129 31.39 4.21 11.06
N TYR A 130 30.97 3.16 10.34
CA TYR A 130 31.88 2.32 9.55
C TYR A 130 31.72 2.44 8.03
N ASN A 131 30.69 3.14 7.53
CA ASN A 131 30.59 3.42 6.11
C ASN A 131 31.58 4.53 5.69
N GLY A 132 32.14 4.43 4.47
CA GLY A 132 33.09 5.42 3.95
C GLY A 132 32.57 6.23 2.75
N VAL A 133 31.27 6.13 2.43
CA VAL A 133 30.75 6.53 1.10
C VAL A 133 29.40 7.23 1.18
N LEU A 134 28.51 6.85 2.11
CA LEU A 134 27.16 7.38 2.19
C LEU A 134 27.11 8.65 3.04
N ASP A 135 26.34 9.63 2.60
CA ASP A 135 25.98 10.76 3.46
C ASP A 135 24.81 10.34 4.34
N ILE A 136 25.03 10.33 5.66
CA ILE A 136 24.03 9.90 6.65
C ILE A 136 23.80 11.03 7.65
N GLN A 137 22.58 11.55 7.67
CA GLN A 137 22.16 12.64 8.54
C GLN A 137 21.07 12.15 9.50
N HIS A 138 21.27 12.40 10.81
CA HIS A 138 20.25 12.16 11.81
C HIS A 138 19.39 13.42 11.98
N LEU A 139 18.11 13.33 11.62
CA LEU A 139 17.16 14.44 11.51
C LEU A 139 15.90 14.20 12.35
N PRO A 140 16.04 14.04 13.69
CA PRO A 140 14.88 13.87 14.55
C PRO A 140 13.94 15.07 14.40
N GLN A 141 12.63 14.81 14.48
CA GLN A 141 11.54 15.81 14.37
C GLN A 141 11.35 16.44 12.98
N THR A 142 12.39 16.52 12.16
CA THR A 142 12.37 17.21 10.85
C THR A 142 12.42 16.25 9.66
N ILE A 143 12.61 14.95 9.89
CA ILE A 143 12.70 13.95 8.83
C ILE A 143 11.49 13.91 7.89
N CYS A 144 10.26 14.06 8.40
CA CYS A 144 9.05 14.10 7.58
C CYS A 144 9.07 15.33 6.66
N ASP A 145 9.42 16.50 7.19
CA ASP A 145 9.52 17.73 6.41
C ASP A 145 10.62 17.66 5.34
N LYS A 146 11.81 17.19 5.73
CA LYS A 146 12.95 17.01 4.82
C LYS A 146 12.59 16.03 3.70
N THR A 147 11.98 14.90 4.04
CA THR A 147 11.56 13.87 3.09
C THR A 147 10.48 14.37 2.15
N ALA A 148 9.47 15.08 2.67
CA ALA A 148 8.45 15.73 1.85
C ALA A 148 9.08 16.72 0.84
N GLY A 149 10.11 17.47 1.26
CA GLY A 149 10.87 18.34 0.38
C GLY A 149 11.62 17.58 -0.73
N LEU A 150 12.21 16.42 -0.44
CA LEU A 150 12.85 15.55 -1.45
C LEU A 150 11.80 15.03 -2.46
N LEU A 151 10.68 14.50 -1.95
CA LEU A 151 9.58 13.98 -2.77
C LEU A 151 9.01 15.07 -3.68
N ALA A 152 8.77 16.29 -3.16
CA ALA A 152 8.24 17.41 -3.94
C ALA A 152 9.17 17.88 -5.07
N ARG A 153 10.48 17.55 -5.00
CA ARG A 153 11.46 17.75 -6.07
C ARG A 153 11.53 16.59 -7.06
N GLY A 154 10.66 15.59 -6.94
CA GLY A 154 10.60 14.42 -7.82
C GLY A 154 11.59 13.31 -7.46
N MET A 155 12.19 13.34 -6.27
CA MET A 155 13.10 12.29 -5.82
C MET A 155 12.33 11.02 -5.41
N LEU A 156 12.93 9.86 -5.68
CA LEU A 156 12.43 8.54 -5.29
C LEU A 156 13.04 8.15 -3.96
N VAL A 157 12.20 7.98 -2.93
CA VAL A 157 12.67 7.77 -1.56
C VAL A 157 12.29 6.37 -1.08
N GLY A 158 13.28 5.59 -0.67
CA GLY A 158 13.06 4.40 0.16
C GLY A 158 12.69 4.85 1.57
N TRP A 159 11.58 4.36 2.10
CA TRP A 159 11.01 4.81 3.37
C TRP A 159 10.76 3.62 4.29
N ILE A 160 11.51 3.59 5.39
CA ILE A 160 11.45 2.54 6.40
C ILE A 160 11.15 3.14 7.77
N GLN A 161 10.03 2.73 8.34
CA GLN A 161 9.59 3.17 9.66
C GLN A 161 9.10 1.98 10.48
N GLY A 162 9.42 1.98 11.77
CA GLY A 162 8.84 1.06 12.76
C GLY A 162 8.76 -0.40 12.30
N ARG A 163 7.69 -1.07 12.76
CA ARG A 163 7.46 -2.50 12.52
C ARG A 163 7.01 -2.75 11.07
N ALA A 164 7.60 -3.71 10.38
CA ALA A 164 7.21 -4.04 9.01
C ALA A 164 5.74 -4.46 8.90
N GLU A 165 5.13 -4.19 7.75
CA GLU A 165 3.78 -4.62 7.38
C GLU A 165 3.69 -6.16 7.26
N PHE A 166 2.53 -6.70 7.61
CA PHE A 166 2.15 -8.09 7.39
C PHE A 166 1.14 -8.19 6.26
N GLY A 167 1.47 -9.00 5.24
CA GLY A 167 0.74 -9.13 3.99
C GLY A 167 1.54 -8.63 2.78
N PRO A 168 0.96 -8.67 1.57
CA PRO A 168 1.69 -8.47 0.32
C PRO A 168 1.85 -7.00 -0.09
N ARG A 169 1.37 -6.05 0.73
CA ARG A 169 1.34 -4.61 0.39
C ARG A 169 2.27 -3.84 1.32
N ALA A 170 3.02 -2.89 0.75
CA ALA A 170 3.65 -1.84 1.54
C ALA A 170 2.61 -0.75 1.84
N LEU A 171 2.55 -0.36 3.11
CA LEU A 171 1.53 0.51 3.69
C LEU A 171 2.17 1.67 4.46
N GLY A 172 3.36 2.11 4.05
CA GLY A 172 4.05 3.26 4.63
C GLY A 172 5.16 2.91 5.63
N HIS A 173 5.49 1.63 5.84
CA HIS A 173 6.59 1.20 6.72
C HIS A 173 7.74 0.52 5.97
N ARG A 174 7.51 -0.10 4.81
CA ARG A 174 8.53 -0.65 3.90
C ARG A 174 8.22 -0.24 2.47
N SER A 175 8.31 1.06 2.19
CA SER A 175 7.75 1.67 0.98
C SER A 175 8.81 2.34 0.12
N ILE A 176 8.61 2.36 -1.19
CA ILE A 176 9.22 3.33 -2.09
C ILE A 176 8.16 4.40 -2.35
N LEU A 177 8.51 5.64 -2.03
CA LEU A 177 7.63 6.79 -2.11
C LEU A 177 8.07 7.70 -3.24
N ALA A 178 7.09 8.31 -3.90
CA ALA A 178 7.32 9.28 -4.96
C ALA A 178 6.19 10.30 -5.10
N ASP A 179 6.45 11.36 -5.86
CA ASP A 179 5.48 12.38 -6.20
C ASP A 179 4.39 11.85 -7.16
N PRO A 180 3.10 11.90 -6.78
CA PRO A 180 2.01 11.36 -7.60
C PRO A 180 1.63 12.24 -8.80
N ARG A 181 2.10 13.50 -8.88
CA ARG A 181 1.57 14.50 -9.82
C ARG A 181 1.89 14.21 -11.28
N GLN A 182 3.11 13.74 -11.55
CA GLN A 182 3.65 13.65 -12.90
C GLN A 182 3.73 12.21 -13.40
N GLN A 183 3.22 11.96 -14.60
CA GLN A 183 3.27 10.63 -15.22
C GLN A 183 4.71 10.09 -15.34
N THR A 184 5.68 10.97 -15.60
CA THR A 184 7.10 10.63 -15.71
C THR A 184 7.67 9.99 -14.45
N THR A 185 7.09 10.25 -13.27
CA THR A 185 7.45 9.57 -12.02
C THR A 185 7.22 8.06 -12.11
N LYS A 186 6.08 7.64 -12.67
CA LYS A 186 5.76 6.22 -12.87
C LYS A 186 6.78 5.55 -13.79
N ASP A 187 7.17 6.23 -14.87
CA ASP A 187 8.13 5.71 -15.83
C ASP A 187 9.51 5.54 -15.20
N ARG A 188 9.96 6.53 -14.42
CA ARG A 188 11.22 6.49 -13.69
C ARG A 188 11.28 5.29 -12.75
N ILE A 189 10.25 5.07 -11.92
CA ILE A 189 10.22 3.93 -10.99
C ILE A 189 10.27 2.59 -11.74
N ASN A 190 9.49 2.45 -12.82
CA ASN A 190 9.45 1.21 -13.60
C ASN A 190 10.80 0.92 -14.29
N GLN A 191 11.51 1.95 -14.76
CA GLN A 191 12.77 1.80 -15.49
C GLN A 191 13.98 1.62 -14.56
N THR A 192 14.05 2.33 -13.43
CA THR A 192 15.29 2.41 -12.64
C THR A 192 15.27 1.59 -11.34
N ILE A 193 14.09 1.12 -10.91
CA ILE A 193 13.94 0.36 -9.66
C ILE A 193 13.24 -0.97 -9.91
N LYS A 194 12.05 -0.93 -10.53
CA LYS A 194 11.19 -2.12 -10.61
C LYS A 194 11.54 -3.03 -11.78
N PHE A 195 12.13 -2.49 -12.84
CA PHE A 195 12.47 -3.20 -14.08
C PHE A 195 11.29 -4.05 -14.59
N ARG A 196 10.08 -3.47 -14.57
CA ARG A 196 8.82 -4.15 -14.89
C ARG A 196 8.02 -3.41 -15.96
N GLU A 197 6.96 -4.03 -16.43
CA GLU A 197 6.16 -3.54 -17.55
C GLU A 197 5.48 -2.19 -17.25
N GLN A 198 5.46 -1.29 -18.24
CA GLN A 198 4.95 0.10 -18.09
C GLN A 198 3.47 0.17 -17.72
N PHE A 199 2.68 -0.84 -18.08
CA PHE A 199 1.25 -0.87 -17.78
C PHE A 199 0.95 -1.15 -16.31
N ARG A 200 1.91 -1.64 -15.49
CA ARG A 200 1.62 -1.90 -14.07
C ARG A 200 1.32 -0.59 -13.33
N PRO A 201 0.16 -0.50 -12.67
CA PRO A 201 -0.19 0.69 -11.92
C PRO A 201 0.59 0.82 -10.62
N PHE A 202 0.59 2.04 -10.09
CA PHE A 202 1.01 2.38 -8.73
C PHE A 202 -0.17 2.86 -7.92
N ALA A 203 -0.01 2.84 -6.59
CA ALA A 203 -1.10 3.11 -5.67
C ALA A 203 -0.92 4.47 -4.98
N PRO A 204 -2.01 5.25 -4.81
CA PRO A 204 -1.99 6.42 -3.96
C PRO A 204 -2.15 6.05 -2.47
N SER A 205 -1.33 6.61 -1.60
CA SER A 205 -1.58 6.69 -0.16
C SER A 205 -2.09 8.08 0.18
N VAL A 206 -3.37 8.20 0.54
CA VAL A 206 -4.10 9.47 0.68
C VAL A 206 -4.52 9.72 2.13
N LEU A 207 -4.43 10.98 2.56
CA LEU A 207 -5.01 11.42 3.82
C LEU A 207 -6.53 11.26 3.80
N HIS A 208 -7.08 10.60 4.81
CA HIS A 208 -8.50 10.28 4.89
C HIS A 208 -9.42 11.49 4.67
N ASP A 209 -9.10 12.62 5.32
CA ASP A 209 -9.93 13.82 5.31
C ASP A 209 -10.11 14.43 3.90
N TYR A 210 -9.20 14.13 2.98
CA TYR A 210 -9.24 14.61 1.61
C TYR A 210 -9.67 13.54 0.61
N ALA A 211 -9.83 12.28 1.03
CA ALA A 211 -9.98 11.17 0.11
C ALA A 211 -11.28 11.27 -0.73
N ASP A 212 -12.37 11.76 -0.14
CA ASP A 212 -13.63 11.95 -0.88
C ASP A 212 -13.50 13.02 -1.99
N GLU A 213 -12.58 13.98 -1.89
CA GLU A 213 -12.36 14.97 -2.95
C GLU A 213 -11.75 14.36 -4.22
N TYR A 214 -11.08 13.22 -4.09
CA TYR A 214 -10.35 12.56 -5.19
C TYR A 214 -11.04 11.30 -5.70
N PHE A 215 -11.73 10.55 -4.84
CA PHE A 215 -12.31 9.25 -5.19
C PHE A 215 -13.84 9.30 -5.18
N GLU A 216 -14.47 8.63 -6.14
CA GLU A 216 -15.92 8.48 -6.17
C GLU A 216 -16.37 7.46 -5.11
N GLN A 217 -17.42 7.80 -4.37
CA GLN A 217 -18.00 6.93 -3.32
C GLN A 217 -16.92 6.36 -2.43
N TYR A 218 -16.13 7.26 -1.83
CA TYR A 218 -14.94 6.90 -1.09
C TYR A 218 -15.24 5.81 -0.03
N GLN A 219 -14.37 4.80 -0.02
CA GLN A 219 -14.39 3.71 0.93
C GLN A 219 -13.01 3.62 1.57
N GLU A 220 -12.98 3.53 2.89
CA GLU A 220 -11.72 3.31 3.61
C GLU A 220 -11.03 2.01 3.14
N SER A 221 -9.74 2.14 2.84
CA SER A 221 -8.89 1.02 2.43
C SER A 221 -7.54 1.12 3.16
N PRO A 222 -7.48 0.77 4.45
CA PRO A 222 -6.24 0.84 5.23
C PRO A 222 -5.13 -0.08 4.68
N TYR A 223 -5.51 -1.14 3.96
CA TYR A 223 -4.58 -2.18 3.50
C TYR A 223 -4.35 -2.18 1.98
N MET A 224 -4.75 -1.11 1.29
CA MET A 224 -4.63 -1.02 -0.16
C MET A 224 -5.36 -2.19 -0.87
N ASP A 225 -6.51 -2.56 -0.32
CA ASP A 225 -7.35 -3.70 -0.68
C ASP A 225 -8.47 -3.35 -1.66
N LYS A 226 -8.71 -2.06 -1.94
CA LYS A 226 -9.77 -1.60 -2.85
C LYS A 226 -9.21 -0.73 -3.96
N THR A 227 -9.74 -0.90 -5.16
CA THR A 227 -9.56 0.00 -6.30
C THR A 227 -10.84 0.80 -6.47
N LEU A 228 -10.75 2.14 -6.48
CA LEU A 228 -11.89 3.04 -6.66
C LEU A 228 -11.70 3.91 -7.91
N ASN A 229 -12.79 4.45 -8.43
CA ASN A 229 -12.71 5.46 -9.50
C ASN A 229 -12.16 6.76 -8.92
N ILE A 230 -11.22 7.37 -9.63
CA ILE A 230 -10.74 8.72 -9.36
C ILE A 230 -11.67 9.67 -10.12
N LYS A 231 -12.18 10.70 -9.42
CA LYS A 231 -13.02 11.75 -10.02
C LYS A 231 -12.29 12.35 -11.22
N ALA A 232 -12.96 12.45 -12.37
CA ALA A 232 -12.35 12.84 -13.64
C ALA A 232 -11.50 14.13 -13.56
N ALA A 233 -11.98 15.14 -12.81
CA ALA A 233 -11.28 16.41 -12.61
C ALA A 233 -9.95 16.30 -11.84
N MET A 234 -9.72 15.20 -11.12
CA MET A 234 -8.52 14.99 -10.31
C MET A 234 -7.48 14.09 -10.99
N GLN A 235 -7.87 13.29 -11.99
CA GLN A 235 -6.99 12.31 -12.63
C GLN A 235 -5.68 12.93 -13.15
N GLN A 236 -5.75 14.10 -13.79
CA GLN A 236 -4.56 14.80 -14.28
C GLN A 236 -3.66 15.36 -13.16
N LYS A 237 -4.23 15.69 -11.99
CA LYS A 237 -3.46 16.22 -10.85
C LYS A 237 -2.61 15.16 -10.17
N ILE A 238 -2.96 13.88 -10.33
CA ILE A 238 -2.31 12.72 -9.70
C ILE A 238 -2.00 11.63 -10.72
N ALA A 239 -1.52 12.03 -11.90
CA ALA A 239 -1.38 11.17 -13.06
C ALA A 239 -0.55 9.90 -12.79
N ALA A 240 0.49 9.97 -11.95
CA ALA A 240 1.38 8.82 -11.68
C ALA A 240 0.67 7.65 -10.98
N VAL A 241 -0.43 7.92 -10.29
CA VAL A 241 -1.24 6.96 -9.52
C VAL A 241 -2.64 6.76 -10.11
N SER A 242 -2.96 7.45 -11.20
CA SER A 242 -4.17 7.21 -11.99
C SER A 242 -3.91 6.10 -13.00
N HIS A 243 -4.74 5.06 -12.98
CA HIS A 243 -4.73 4.01 -13.98
C HIS A 243 -5.30 4.54 -15.30
N VAL A 244 -5.07 3.80 -16.38
CA VAL A 244 -5.55 4.16 -17.73
C VAL A 244 -7.08 4.22 -17.80
N ASP A 245 -7.77 3.43 -16.97
CA ASP A 245 -9.23 3.41 -16.85
C ASP A 245 -9.78 4.43 -15.83
N GLY A 246 -8.94 5.35 -15.33
CA GLY A 246 -9.33 6.37 -14.36
C GLY A 246 -9.48 5.85 -12.93
N THR A 247 -9.05 4.62 -12.64
CA THR A 247 -9.10 4.06 -11.29
C THR A 247 -7.79 4.26 -10.51
N GLY A 248 -7.82 4.08 -9.20
CA GLY A 248 -6.64 4.07 -8.34
C GLY A 248 -6.82 3.10 -7.17
N ARG A 249 -5.80 2.26 -6.92
CA ARG A 249 -5.81 1.36 -5.77
C ARG A 249 -5.35 2.08 -4.51
N LEU A 250 -6.25 2.76 -3.84
CA LEU A 250 -5.91 3.65 -2.73
C LEU A 250 -5.51 2.91 -1.46
N GLN A 251 -4.60 3.51 -0.70
CA GLN A 251 -4.43 3.29 0.72
C GLN A 251 -4.95 4.52 1.47
N THR A 252 -5.87 4.33 2.40
CA THR A 252 -6.30 5.38 3.35
C THR A 252 -5.29 5.51 4.48
N VAL A 253 -4.89 6.75 4.80
CA VAL A 253 -3.99 7.08 5.90
C VAL A 253 -4.71 8.01 6.88
N LYS A 254 -4.74 7.59 8.15
CA LYS A 254 -5.25 8.38 9.28
C LYS A 254 -4.15 8.56 10.33
N GLN A 255 -4.21 9.65 11.08
CA GLN A 255 -3.20 9.98 12.10
C GLN A 255 -3.11 8.89 13.17
N GLU A 256 -4.25 8.33 13.59
CA GLU A 256 -4.34 7.28 14.61
C GLU A 256 -3.86 5.90 14.15
N TRP A 257 -3.78 5.67 12.83
CA TRP A 257 -3.31 4.40 12.27
C TRP A 257 -1.81 4.42 11.96
N ASN A 258 -1.32 5.51 11.38
CA ASN A 258 0.09 5.67 11.09
C ASN A 258 0.50 7.15 11.20
N PRO A 259 0.80 7.64 12.42
CA PRO A 259 1.02 9.06 12.66
C PRO A 259 2.21 9.61 11.89
N ARG A 260 3.28 8.82 11.74
CA ARG A 260 4.51 9.25 11.07
C ARG A 260 4.32 9.33 9.55
N PHE A 261 3.61 8.37 8.95
CA PHE A 261 3.30 8.42 7.53
C PHE A 261 2.25 9.49 7.22
N HIS A 262 1.26 9.69 8.10
CA HIS A 262 0.33 10.81 8.03
C HIS A 262 1.07 12.15 8.02
N GLN A 263 1.97 12.38 8.99
CA GLN A 263 2.78 13.60 9.07
C GLN A 263 3.61 13.83 7.80
N LEU A 264 4.22 12.78 7.23
CA LEU A 264 4.96 12.90 5.97
C LEU A 264 4.07 13.38 4.82
N ILE A 265 2.88 12.78 4.67
CA ILE A 265 1.94 13.17 3.60
C ILE A 265 1.42 14.60 3.86
N GLU A 266 1.19 14.98 5.10
CA GLU A 266 0.78 16.34 5.48
C GLU A 266 1.87 17.39 5.16
N CYS A 267 3.13 17.11 5.48
CA CYS A 267 4.25 17.97 5.06
C CYS A 267 4.34 18.07 3.53
N PHE A 268 4.07 16.99 2.79
CA PHE A 268 4.02 17.01 1.33
C PHE A 268 2.84 17.82 0.80
N TYR A 269 1.67 17.70 1.45
CA TYR A 269 0.47 18.45 1.13
C TYR A 269 0.68 19.95 1.29
N GLN A 270 1.27 20.39 2.41
CA GLN A 270 1.59 21.81 2.64
C GLN A 270 2.46 22.41 1.51
N ARG A 271 3.34 21.60 0.93
CA ARG A 271 4.28 22.02 -0.13
C ARG A 271 3.69 21.96 -1.54
N THR A 272 2.75 21.06 -1.80
CA THR A 272 2.32 20.71 -3.15
C THR A 272 0.82 20.87 -3.40
N GLN A 273 0.03 21.05 -2.33
CA GLN A 273 -1.42 21.00 -2.32
C GLN A 273 -2.00 19.67 -2.83
N ILE A 274 -1.23 18.58 -2.74
CA ILE A 274 -1.67 17.22 -3.04
C ILE A 274 -1.60 16.35 -1.77
N PRO A 275 -2.74 15.86 -1.23
CA PRO A 275 -2.82 15.18 0.07
C PRO A 275 -2.52 13.68 -0.02
N MET A 276 -1.60 13.30 -0.91
CA MET A 276 -1.24 11.89 -1.13
C MET A 276 0.17 11.74 -1.69
N LEU A 277 0.70 10.52 -1.55
CA LEU A 277 1.95 10.09 -2.17
C LEU A 277 1.72 8.86 -3.04
N LEU A 278 2.56 8.68 -4.06
CA LEU A 278 2.70 7.39 -4.71
C LEU A 278 3.41 6.45 -3.74
N ASN A 279 2.81 5.30 -3.45
CA ASN A 279 3.38 4.25 -2.61
C ASN A 279 3.47 2.93 -3.38
N THR A 280 4.66 2.33 -3.37
CA THR A 280 4.89 0.97 -3.85
C THR A 280 5.76 0.18 -2.90
N SER A 281 5.70 -1.15 -3.00
CA SER A 281 6.54 -2.08 -2.24
C SER A 281 8.01 -1.68 -2.27
N PHE A 282 8.72 -1.69 -1.13
CA PHE A 282 10.17 -1.54 -1.14
C PHE A 282 10.83 -2.89 -1.41
N ASN A 283 11.06 -3.16 -2.70
CA ASN A 283 11.71 -4.36 -3.24
C ASN A 283 12.12 -4.14 -4.70
N VAL A 284 12.89 -5.08 -5.24
CA VAL A 284 13.09 -5.24 -6.68
C VAL A 284 12.26 -6.41 -7.21
N MET A 285 12.12 -6.54 -8.53
CA MET A 285 11.36 -7.63 -9.14
C MET A 285 11.87 -9.01 -8.66
N GLY A 286 10.94 -9.87 -8.27
CA GLY A 286 11.26 -11.23 -7.81
C GLY A 286 11.79 -11.34 -6.38
N LYS A 287 11.86 -10.24 -5.62
CA LYS A 287 12.26 -10.23 -4.21
C LYS A 287 11.10 -9.83 -3.29
N PRO A 288 11.07 -10.34 -2.03
CA PRO A 288 10.10 -9.89 -1.02
C PRO A 288 10.35 -8.43 -0.62
N LEU A 289 9.45 -7.86 0.20
CA LEU A 289 9.69 -6.58 0.86
C LEU A 289 10.99 -6.63 1.66
N VAL A 290 11.76 -5.54 1.64
CA VAL A 290 12.96 -5.41 2.47
C VAL A 290 12.60 -5.56 3.94
N HIS A 291 13.40 -6.32 4.68
CA HIS A 291 13.14 -6.60 6.09
C HIS A 291 14.27 -6.07 6.98
N SER A 292 15.53 -6.32 6.60
CA SER A 292 16.71 -5.88 7.35
C SER A 292 17.34 -4.60 6.79
N LEU A 293 18.33 -4.08 7.53
CA LEU A 293 19.14 -2.95 7.07
C LEU A 293 19.92 -3.31 5.80
N GLU A 294 20.47 -4.52 5.74
CA GLU A 294 21.23 -5.04 4.61
C GLU A 294 20.35 -5.17 3.36
N ASP A 295 19.11 -5.67 3.51
CA ASP A 295 18.14 -5.72 2.41
C ASP A 295 17.87 -4.30 1.85
N ALA A 296 17.63 -3.35 2.75
CA ALA A 296 17.33 -1.96 2.40
C ALA A 296 18.50 -1.29 1.68
N LEU A 297 19.72 -1.45 2.20
CA LEU A 297 20.95 -0.92 1.60
C LEU A 297 21.23 -1.58 0.26
N SER A 298 21.03 -2.90 0.14
CA SER A 298 21.22 -3.62 -1.12
C SER A 298 20.31 -3.05 -2.21
N VAL A 299 19.01 -2.88 -1.94
CA VAL A 299 18.09 -2.28 -2.92
C VAL A 299 18.45 -0.81 -3.17
N PHE A 300 18.76 -0.03 -2.14
CA PHE A 300 19.10 1.39 -2.28
C PHE A 300 20.34 1.62 -3.16
N LEU A 301 21.41 0.85 -2.93
CA LEU A 301 22.68 0.98 -3.65
C LEU A 301 22.62 0.43 -5.09
N THR A 302 21.73 -0.54 -5.36
CA THR A 302 21.65 -1.21 -6.67
C THR A 302 20.51 -0.72 -7.58
N THR A 303 19.76 0.29 -7.14
CA THR A 303 18.63 0.86 -7.91
C THR A 303 18.73 2.38 -8.03
N GLY A 304 17.87 2.96 -8.86
CA GLY A 304 17.74 4.40 -9.05
C GLY A 304 17.02 5.15 -7.91
N LEU A 305 17.02 4.63 -6.68
CA LEU A 305 16.57 5.38 -5.51
C LEU A 305 17.53 6.54 -5.23
N ASP A 306 16.95 7.72 -4.95
CA ASP A 306 17.69 8.95 -4.69
C ASP A 306 18.10 9.07 -3.22
N ALA A 307 17.19 8.68 -2.32
CA ALA A 307 17.43 8.69 -0.89
C ALA A 307 16.80 7.47 -0.20
N LEU A 308 17.35 7.13 0.97
CA LEU A 308 16.82 6.12 1.87
C LEU A 308 16.61 6.75 3.24
N VAL A 309 15.41 6.60 3.79
CA VAL A 309 15.06 7.04 5.13
C VAL A 309 14.79 5.81 5.98
N ILE A 310 15.50 5.70 7.09
CA ILE A 310 15.28 4.67 8.12
C ILE A 310 15.11 5.37 9.45
N ASN A 311 13.94 5.24 10.07
CA ASN A 311 13.60 6.00 11.27
C ASN A 311 13.85 7.50 11.03
N ASP A 312 14.67 8.14 11.86
CA ASP A 312 15.06 9.56 11.79
C ASP A 312 16.35 9.80 10.97
N TYR A 313 16.87 8.80 10.28
CA TYR A 313 18.11 8.91 9.49
C TYR A 313 17.80 9.04 8.00
N LEU A 314 18.34 10.10 7.40
CA LEU A 314 18.36 10.29 5.95
C LEU A 314 19.71 9.82 5.41
N ILE A 315 19.68 8.92 4.44
CA ILE A 315 20.84 8.30 3.79
C ILE A 315 20.81 8.67 2.31
N CYS A 316 21.85 9.35 1.84
CA CYS A 316 22.03 9.77 0.46
C CYS A 316 23.28 9.12 -0.15
N LYS A 317 23.28 8.95 -1.47
CA LYS A 317 24.48 8.55 -2.22
C LYS A 317 25.45 9.74 -2.30
N PRO A 318 26.75 9.51 -2.47
CA PRO A 318 27.69 10.62 -2.66
C PRO A 318 27.37 11.41 -3.94
N GLY A 319 27.35 12.74 -3.82
CA GLY A 319 27.17 13.66 -4.95
C GLY A 319 25.74 13.85 -5.45
N THR A 320 24.73 13.32 -4.74
CA THR A 320 23.29 13.57 -5.00
C THR A 320 22.70 14.64 -4.10
#